data_AF-A0A3N5V087-F1
#
_entry.id   AF-A0A3N5V087-F1
#
_cell.length_a   1.000
_cell.length_b   1.000
_cell.length_c   1.000
_cell.angle_alpha   90.00
_cell.angle_beta   90.00
_cell.angle_gamma   90.00
#
_symmetry.space_group_name_H-M   'P 1'
#
loop_
_entity.id
_entity.type
_entity.pdbx_description
1 polymer ?
#
loop_
_entity_poly.entity_id
_entity_poly.type
_entity_poly.pdbx_seq_one_letter_code
_entity_poly.pdbx_strand_id
1 'polypeptide(L)'
;MMLFMKSLSLKESKRKKLKGTLRAERRGSALPPRSRSASQQGNSKLHETCPSTTLDEHSLRSGRNIMTTKIIPPTFITQSEDLLDKGYDPKVARGLLRFLKPYYRQMIIALIFMVIVTAAAVSGPYFVKLAIDEGIAQNDLIALRTIALTYFGISVIQVVTNIFRVRMMSRVGQHVLYDVRTAMFNHLQKLSLSFYNRYSVGRVITRVINDVGTLREFVTWATLAIVRDLLAIVGILFAMLSLNLRLSLLTFTVLPLMIVATFLFRRAARRNYRKVRAAVSWTNSVLAENVNGVRVVQAFSRQAQNYENFKEYVNRYFLERSLDAAKTASVFTPIVDVLGAIATALVVYIGGTAVLGESITAGVLIAFVLYIDRLFDPIRDLSRRFDTLQSTMAGGERILELLNTPVEVQDADEAREMGAILGDVRFENVSFHYSDDPALVLDGIDL
;
A
#
# COMPACT_ATOMS: atom_id res chain seq x y z
N MET A 1 1.17 2.85 12.28
CA MET A 1 -0.16 3.37 12.68
C MET A 1 -0.58 2.97 14.10
N MET A 2 -0.47 1.69 14.48
CA MET A 2 -0.82 1.22 15.85
C MET A 2 -0.01 1.87 16.99
N LEU A 3 1.30 2.12 16.80
CA LEU A 3 2.16 2.77 17.80
C LEU A 3 1.85 4.28 17.97
N PHE A 4 1.36 4.94 16.92
CA PHE A 4 0.98 6.35 16.96
C PHE A 4 -0.36 6.56 17.68
N MET A 5 -1.31 5.64 17.52
CA MET A 5 -2.56 5.65 18.29
C MET A 5 -2.34 5.40 19.78
N LYS A 6 -1.38 4.52 20.15
CA LYS A 6 -1.08 4.22 21.56
C LYS A 6 -0.48 5.43 22.29
N SER A 7 0.32 6.26 21.62
CA SER A 7 0.90 7.48 22.21
C SER A 7 -0.13 8.60 22.37
N LEU A 8 -1.09 8.74 21.45
CA LEU A 8 -2.21 9.70 21.53
C LEU A 8 -3.17 9.37 22.68
N SER A 9 -3.50 8.09 22.88
CA SER A 9 -4.38 7.64 23.96
C SER A 9 -3.78 7.89 25.36
N LEU A 10 -2.47 7.68 25.53
CA LEU A 10 -1.75 7.99 26.78
C LEU A 10 -1.71 9.50 27.09
N LYS A 11 -1.62 10.35 26.05
CA LYS A 11 -1.61 11.81 26.19
C LYS A 11 -3.00 12.37 26.56
N GLU A 12 -4.07 11.79 26.03
CA GLU A 12 -5.45 12.17 26.39
C GLU A 12 -5.85 11.74 27.80
N SER A 13 -5.40 10.56 28.26
CA SER A 13 -5.65 10.08 29.62
C SER A 13 -5.03 11.02 30.68
N LYS A 14 -3.79 11.49 30.46
CA LYS A 14 -3.15 12.49 31.33
C LYS A 14 -3.85 13.87 31.29
N ARG A 15 -4.36 14.30 30.12
CA ARG A 15 -5.12 15.56 29.98
C ARG A 15 -6.48 15.51 30.68
N LYS A 16 -7.18 14.37 30.69
CA LYS A 16 -8.45 14.21 31.40
C LYS A 16 -8.27 14.26 32.93
N LYS A 17 -7.18 13.69 33.46
CA LYS A 17 -6.84 13.80 34.89
C LYS A 17 -6.57 15.25 35.32
N LEU A 18 -5.88 16.05 34.51
CA LEU A 18 -5.62 17.48 34.83
C LEU A 18 -6.88 18.37 34.75
N LYS A 19 -7.79 18.09 33.82
CA LYS A 19 -9.04 18.86 33.68
C LYS A 19 -10.08 18.53 34.74
N GLY A 20 -10.02 17.35 35.34
CA GLY A 20 -10.89 16.96 36.47
C GLY A 20 -10.61 17.81 37.72
N THR A 21 -9.33 18.09 37.99
CA THR A 21 -8.89 18.84 39.17
C THR A 21 -9.24 20.34 39.08
N LEU A 22 -9.15 20.94 37.89
CA LEU A 22 -9.44 22.36 37.68
C LEU A 22 -10.94 22.69 37.63
N ARG A 23 -11.82 21.69 37.50
CA ARG A 23 -13.28 21.89 37.41
C ARG A 23 -13.98 21.89 38.77
N ALA A 24 -13.28 21.50 39.84
CA ALA A 24 -13.80 21.53 41.21
C ALA A 24 -13.76 22.95 41.83
N GLU A 25 -13.00 23.88 41.26
CA GLU A 25 -12.68 25.18 41.88
C GLU A 25 -13.47 26.37 41.31
N ARG A 26 -14.33 26.17 40.30
CA ARG A 26 -15.08 27.24 39.62
C ARG A 26 -16.61 27.01 39.58
N ARG A 27 -17.20 26.59 40.69
CA ARG A 27 -18.66 26.63 40.87
C ARG A 27 -19.01 27.47 42.10
N GLY A 28 -19.08 28.78 41.89
CA GLY A 28 -19.63 29.74 42.83
C GLY A 28 -20.12 30.97 42.08
N SER A 29 -21.42 31.24 42.18
CA SER A 29 -22.18 32.42 41.73
C SER A 29 -22.54 32.57 40.25
N ALA A 30 -23.84 32.79 40.02
CA ALA A 30 -24.57 32.92 38.76
C ALA A 30 -25.60 34.06 38.87
N LEU A 31 -26.22 34.40 37.72
CA LEU A 31 -27.40 35.26 37.41
C LEU A 31 -27.13 36.71 36.93
N PRO A 32 -28.05 37.34 36.14
CA PRO A 32 -28.83 36.85 34.98
C PRO A 32 -28.94 37.91 33.81
N PRO A 33 -29.74 37.70 32.73
CA PRO A 33 -29.60 38.42 31.45
C PRO A 33 -30.53 39.65 31.31
N ARG A 34 -30.19 40.55 30.38
CA ARG A 34 -31.09 41.63 29.91
C ARG A 34 -31.43 41.48 28.43
N SER A 35 -32.73 41.52 28.18
CA SER A 35 -33.40 41.71 26.89
C SER A 35 -33.28 43.16 26.39
N ARG A 36 -33.29 43.35 25.08
CA ARG A 36 -33.97 44.48 24.41
C ARG A 36 -34.16 44.25 22.91
N SER A 37 -35.28 44.76 22.45
CA SER A 37 -35.94 44.61 21.16
C SER A 37 -35.58 45.72 20.16
N ALA A 38 -35.69 45.34 18.88
CA ALA A 38 -36.19 46.08 17.70
C ALA A 38 -35.73 47.54 17.40
N SER A 39 -35.28 47.76 16.17
CA SER A 39 -35.74 48.87 15.32
C SER A 39 -35.45 48.62 13.84
N GLN A 40 -36.40 49.05 13.02
CA GLN A 40 -36.53 48.95 11.55
C GLN A 40 -35.79 50.07 10.81
N GLN A 41 -35.85 49.97 9.46
CA GLN A 41 -35.55 50.94 8.37
C GLN A 41 -34.21 50.66 7.70
N GLY A 42 -34.08 50.56 6.37
CA GLY A 42 -34.95 50.84 5.23
C GLY A 42 -34.05 51.15 4.01
N ASN A 43 -34.57 50.92 2.79
CA ASN A 43 -33.99 51.18 1.45
C ASN A 43 -32.92 50.19 0.93
N SER A 44 -32.83 49.87 -0.37
CA SER A 44 -33.68 50.07 -1.56
C SER A 44 -32.94 49.41 -2.73
N LYS A 45 -33.66 48.61 -3.53
CA LYS A 45 -33.49 48.33 -4.97
C LYS A 45 -32.10 47.95 -5.53
N LEU A 46 -32.02 46.73 -6.05
CA LEU A 46 -31.56 46.45 -7.43
C LEU A 46 -32.26 45.18 -7.92
N HIS A 47 -33.03 45.32 -8.99
CA HIS A 47 -33.74 44.27 -9.70
C HIS A 47 -32.76 43.48 -10.58
N GLU A 48 -32.71 42.16 -10.42
CA GLU A 48 -32.36 41.25 -11.51
C GLU A 48 -33.42 40.14 -11.58
N THR A 49 -33.88 39.91 -12.80
CA THR A 49 -35.04 39.13 -13.21
C THR A 49 -34.79 37.62 -13.11
N CYS A 50 -35.60 36.91 -12.32
CA CYS A 50 -35.79 35.46 -12.44
C CYS A 50 -37.03 35.18 -13.32
N PRO A 51 -37.00 34.17 -14.22
CA PRO A 51 -38.18 33.79 -14.98
C PRO A 51 -39.21 33.12 -14.06
N SER A 52 -40.46 33.52 -14.20
CA SER A 52 -41.62 32.95 -13.54
C SER A 52 -41.89 31.53 -14.03
N THR A 53 -41.57 30.53 -13.21
CA THR A 53 -42.18 29.19 -13.34
C THR A 53 -43.44 29.19 -12.48
N THR A 54 -44.58 29.17 -13.14
CA THR A 54 -45.91 29.00 -12.54
C THR A 54 -45.91 27.78 -11.62
N LEU A 55 -46.13 27.99 -10.33
CA LEU A 55 -46.42 26.93 -9.37
C LEU A 55 -47.83 26.43 -9.63
N ASP A 56 -47.93 25.27 -10.29
CA ASP A 56 -49.16 24.49 -10.37
C ASP A 56 -49.46 23.94 -8.97
N GLU A 57 -50.44 24.55 -8.30
CA GLU A 57 -50.85 24.28 -6.92
C GLU A 57 -51.61 22.95 -6.74
N HIS A 58 -51.51 22.02 -7.69
CA HIS A 58 -52.30 20.78 -7.73
C HIS A 58 -51.52 19.47 -7.57
N SER A 59 -50.24 19.50 -7.20
CA SER A 59 -49.44 18.27 -6.98
C SER A 59 -49.18 17.90 -5.51
N LEU A 60 -49.78 18.62 -4.56
CA LEU A 60 -49.81 18.25 -3.13
C LEU A 60 -50.82 17.12 -2.88
N ARG A 61 -50.51 15.89 -3.33
CA ARG A 61 -51.04 14.60 -2.83
C ARG A 61 -50.73 13.47 -3.82
N SER A 62 -49.50 12.96 -3.82
CA SER A 62 -49.25 11.53 -4.11
C SER A 62 -47.76 11.23 -3.99
N GLY A 63 -47.43 10.11 -3.35
CA GLY A 63 -46.16 9.43 -3.62
C GLY A 63 -44.94 9.99 -2.90
N ARG A 64 -44.57 9.30 -1.84
CA ARG A 64 -43.29 9.38 -1.14
C ARG A 64 -42.13 8.95 -2.07
N ASN A 65 -41.81 9.74 -3.09
CA ASN A 65 -40.58 9.59 -3.88
C ASN A 65 -39.47 10.34 -3.15
N ILE A 66 -38.92 9.70 -2.12
CA ILE A 66 -37.58 10.02 -1.67
C ILE A 66 -36.69 9.67 -2.85
N MET A 67 -36.33 10.66 -3.67
CA MET A 67 -35.16 10.59 -4.53
C MET A 67 -33.99 10.32 -3.59
N THR A 68 -33.72 9.04 -3.32
CA THR A 68 -32.50 8.58 -2.67
C THR A 68 -31.38 8.86 -3.66
N THR A 69 -31.02 10.13 -3.75
CA THR A 69 -29.82 10.58 -4.43
C THR A 69 -28.71 9.89 -3.68
N LYS A 70 -28.23 8.77 -4.23
CA LYS A 70 -27.16 8.00 -3.63
C LYS A 70 -25.96 8.93 -3.59
N ILE A 71 -25.67 9.48 -2.42
CA ILE A 71 -24.56 10.41 -2.25
C ILE A 71 -23.29 9.59 -2.43
N ILE A 72 -22.66 9.78 -3.58
CA ILE A 72 -21.39 9.16 -3.98
C ILE A 72 -20.31 10.21 -3.71
N PRO A 73 -19.07 9.80 -3.39
CA PRO A 73 -17.94 10.72 -3.30
C PRO A 73 -17.87 11.64 -4.53
N PRO A 74 -17.51 12.92 -4.33
CA PRO A 74 -17.32 13.87 -5.41
C PRO A 74 -16.36 13.36 -6.48
N THR A 75 -16.59 13.76 -7.74
CA THR A 75 -15.83 13.30 -8.91
C THR A 75 -14.32 13.55 -8.80
N PHE A 76 -13.90 14.64 -8.13
CA PHE A 76 -12.48 14.95 -7.94
C PHE A 76 -11.75 13.90 -7.07
N ILE A 77 -12.44 13.27 -6.11
CA ILE A 77 -11.87 12.19 -5.28
C ILE A 77 -11.65 10.93 -6.11
N THR A 78 -12.57 10.63 -7.03
CA THR A 78 -12.44 9.47 -7.91
C THR A 78 -11.36 9.67 -8.98
N GLN A 79 -11.22 10.88 -9.53
CA GLN A 79 -10.21 11.20 -10.54
C GLN A 79 -8.78 11.19 -9.98
N SER A 80 -8.57 11.63 -8.74
CA SER A 80 -7.24 11.54 -8.11
C SER A 80 -6.75 10.11 -7.94
N GLU A 81 -7.66 9.13 -7.79
CA GLU A 81 -7.32 7.72 -7.72
C GLU A 81 -6.98 7.12 -9.09
N ASP A 82 -7.62 7.59 -10.16
CA ASP A 82 -7.32 7.13 -11.54
C ASP A 82 -5.92 7.60 -11.99
N LEU A 83 -5.45 8.77 -11.51
CA LEU A 83 -4.08 9.25 -11.74
C LEU A 83 -3.01 8.43 -10.99
N LEU A 84 -3.38 7.77 -9.89
CA LEU A 84 -2.51 6.89 -9.11
C LEU A 84 -2.38 5.47 -9.71
N ASP A 85 -3.18 5.12 -10.71
CA ASP A 85 -3.21 3.80 -11.39
C ASP A 85 -2.19 3.71 -12.56
N LYS A 86 -1.18 4.59 -12.59
CA LYS A 86 -0.02 4.38 -13.46
C LYS A 86 0.64 3.06 -13.03
N GLY A 87 0.62 2.07 -13.92
CA GLY A 87 1.19 0.75 -13.69
C GLY A 87 2.71 0.75 -13.53
N TYR A 88 3.34 -0.39 -13.82
CA TYR A 88 4.79 -0.50 -13.79
C TYR A 88 5.45 0.46 -14.81
N ASP A 89 6.31 1.36 -14.33
CA ASP A 89 7.16 2.21 -15.18
C ASP A 89 8.62 1.68 -15.19
N PRO A 90 9.11 1.20 -16.35
CA PRO A 90 10.49 0.71 -16.49
C PRO A 90 11.57 1.76 -16.19
N LYS A 91 11.29 3.04 -16.45
CA LYS A 91 12.24 4.14 -16.18
C LYS A 91 12.41 4.36 -14.68
N VAL A 92 11.29 4.34 -13.95
CA VAL A 92 11.30 4.43 -12.48
C VAL A 92 12.03 3.24 -11.89
N ALA A 93 11.70 2.02 -12.34
CA ALA A 93 12.38 0.81 -11.89
C ALA A 93 13.91 0.87 -12.11
N ARG A 94 14.36 1.32 -13.29
CA ARG A 94 15.79 1.49 -13.60
C ARG A 94 16.46 2.55 -12.73
N GLY A 95 15.80 3.68 -12.48
CA GLY A 95 16.29 4.74 -11.60
C GLY A 95 16.47 4.24 -10.16
N LEU A 96 15.48 3.50 -9.64
CA LEU A 96 15.56 2.89 -8.31
C LEU A 96 16.62 1.78 -8.22
N LEU A 97 16.79 0.97 -9.27
CA LEU A 97 17.83 -0.06 -9.34
C LEU A 97 19.26 0.53 -9.26
N ARG A 98 19.47 1.80 -9.61
CA ARG A 98 20.77 2.47 -9.45
C ARG A 98 21.22 2.50 -7.99
N PHE A 99 20.30 2.66 -7.04
CA PHE A 99 20.60 2.62 -5.60
C PHE A 99 20.89 1.21 -5.08
N LEU A 100 20.52 0.17 -5.85
CA LEU A 100 20.87 -1.22 -5.53
C LEU A 100 22.24 -1.63 -6.07
N LYS A 101 22.77 -0.90 -7.05
CA LYS A 101 24.06 -1.20 -7.69
C LYS A 101 25.21 -1.39 -6.69
N PRO A 102 25.36 -0.60 -5.62
CA PRO A 102 26.43 -0.82 -4.64
C PRO A 102 26.31 -2.15 -3.87
N TYR A 103 25.09 -2.67 -3.74
CA TYR A 103 24.76 -3.85 -2.92
C TYR A 103 24.55 -5.13 -3.72
N TYR A 104 24.87 -5.15 -5.03
CA TYR A 104 24.58 -6.28 -5.92
C TYR A 104 25.17 -7.62 -5.43
N ARG A 105 26.38 -7.61 -4.83
CA ARG A 105 27.01 -8.83 -4.29
C ARG A 105 26.17 -9.44 -3.17
N GLN A 106 25.68 -8.60 -2.26
CA GLN A 106 24.84 -9.03 -1.14
C GLN A 106 23.49 -9.55 -1.65
N MET A 107 22.94 -8.92 -2.69
CA MET A 107 21.72 -9.42 -3.35
C MET A 107 21.92 -10.80 -3.98
N ILE A 108 23.04 -11.03 -4.68
CA ILE A 108 23.36 -12.34 -5.27
C ILE A 108 23.51 -13.41 -4.17
N ILE A 109 24.24 -13.12 -3.09
CA ILE A 109 24.38 -14.09 -1.97
C ILE A 109 23.01 -14.39 -1.34
N ALA A 110 22.15 -13.39 -1.17
CA ALA A 110 20.81 -13.64 -0.62
C ALA A 110 19.89 -14.38 -1.61
N LEU A 111 20.10 -14.22 -2.92
CA LEU A 111 19.45 -15.04 -3.94
C LEU A 111 19.93 -16.50 -3.86
N ILE A 112 21.22 -16.75 -3.66
CA ILE A 112 21.75 -18.11 -3.44
C ILE A 112 21.13 -18.72 -2.18
N PHE A 113 21.11 -17.98 -1.07
CA PHE A 113 20.43 -18.43 0.15
C PHE A 113 18.93 -18.66 -0.07
N MET A 114 18.28 -17.87 -0.91
CA MET A 114 16.88 -18.09 -1.27
C MET A 114 16.71 -19.39 -2.05
N VAL A 115 17.56 -19.69 -3.02
CA VAL A 115 17.53 -20.96 -3.77
C VAL A 115 17.71 -22.14 -2.82
N ILE A 116 18.67 -22.08 -1.89
CA ILE A 116 18.88 -23.13 -0.88
C ILE A 116 17.64 -23.31 0.00
N VAL A 117 17.07 -22.22 0.50
CA VAL A 117 15.87 -22.26 1.35
C VAL A 117 14.66 -22.82 0.60
N THR A 118 14.50 -22.45 -0.66
CA THR A 118 13.42 -22.94 -1.52
C THR A 118 13.64 -24.42 -1.86
N ALA A 119 14.85 -24.84 -2.23
CA ALA A 119 15.15 -26.24 -2.51
C ALA A 119 14.91 -27.14 -1.29
N ALA A 120 15.39 -26.72 -0.10
CA ALA A 120 15.15 -27.42 1.16
C ALA A 120 13.67 -27.46 1.54
N ALA A 121 12.91 -26.39 1.23
CA ALA A 121 11.46 -26.43 1.36
C ALA A 121 10.89 -27.50 0.44
N VAL A 122 11.14 -27.41 -0.87
CA VAL A 122 10.60 -28.29 -1.92
C VAL A 122 10.99 -29.77 -1.71
N SER A 123 12.12 -30.07 -1.08
CA SER A 123 12.53 -31.46 -0.82
C SER A 123 11.65 -32.17 0.22
N GLY A 124 10.91 -31.46 1.07
CA GLY A 124 10.13 -32.06 2.17
C GLY A 124 9.24 -33.24 1.77
N PRO A 125 8.31 -33.09 0.81
CA PRO A 125 7.45 -34.18 0.36
C PRO A 125 8.22 -35.36 -0.23
N TYR A 126 9.34 -35.11 -0.91
CA TYR A 126 10.23 -36.16 -1.40
C TYR A 126 10.85 -36.98 -0.26
N PHE A 127 11.31 -36.32 0.82
CA PHE A 127 11.80 -37.03 2.01
C PHE A 127 10.69 -37.83 2.71
N VAL A 128 9.44 -37.34 2.71
CA VAL A 128 8.28 -38.11 3.19
C VAL A 128 8.06 -39.35 2.32
N LYS A 129 8.16 -39.24 0.99
CA LYS A 129 8.10 -40.39 0.08
C LYS A 129 9.17 -41.42 0.41
N LEU A 130 10.44 -40.99 0.56
CA LEU A 130 11.54 -41.90 0.91
C LEU A 130 11.31 -42.60 2.25
N ALA A 131 10.88 -41.85 3.27
CA ALA A 131 10.59 -42.41 4.59
C ALA A 131 9.51 -43.51 4.54
N ILE A 132 8.51 -43.35 3.67
CA ILE A 132 7.44 -44.33 3.49
C ILE A 132 7.92 -45.52 2.67
N ASP A 133 8.53 -45.29 1.52
CA ASP A 133 8.87 -46.36 0.57
C ASP A 133 10.09 -47.20 0.99
N GLU A 134 11.11 -46.55 1.58
CA GLU A 134 12.37 -47.20 1.96
C GLU A 134 12.41 -47.51 3.45
N GLY A 135 11.73 -46.72 4.29
CA GLY A 135 11.65 -46.97 5.72
C GLY A 135 10.48 -47.87 6.10
N ILE A 136 9.27 -47.32 6.06
CA ILE A 136 8.07 -47.97 6.60
C ILE A 136 7.69 -49.22 5.81
N ALA A 137 7.62 -49.13 4.48
CA ALA A 137 7.18 -50.24 3.63
C ALA A 137 8.14 -51.44 3.66
N GLN A 138 9.44 -51.19 3.88
CA GLN A 138 10.46 -52.24 3.99
C GLN A 138 10.73 -52.68 5.44
N ASN A 139 10.04 -52.09 6.43
CA ASN A 139 10.32 -52.27 7.86
C ASN A 139 11.79 -51.99 8.26
N ASP A 140 12.49 -51.11 7.52
CA ASP A 140 13.87 -50.73 7.81
C ASP A 140 13.91 -49.47 8.69
N LEU A 141 14.04 -49.68 10.01
CA LEU A 141 14.16 -48.61 10.99
C LEU A 141 15.45 -47.80 10.85
N ILE A 142 16.52 -48.39 10.32
CA ILE A 142 17.80 -47.71 10.13
C ILE A 142 17.69 -46.73 8.95
N ALA A 143 17.10 -47.17 7.83
CA ALA A 143 16.79 -46.31 6.70
C ALA A 143 15.87 -45.16 7.13
N LEU A 144 14.76 -45.47 7.82
CA LEU A 144 13.82 -44.46 8.32
C LEU A 144 14.49 -43.41 9.22
N ARG A 145 15.30 -43.86 10.19
CA ARG A 145 16.05 -42.95 11.08
C ARG A 145 17.03 -42.08 10.31
N THR A 146 17.74 -42.66 9.34
CA THR A 146 18.72 -41.93 8.52
C THR A 146 18.03 -40.85 7.69
N ILE A 147 16.94 -41.19 7.00
CA ILE A 147 16.14 -40.24 6.21
C ILE A 147 15.59 -39.11 7.10
N ALA A 148 15.07 -39.45 8.28
CA ALA A 148 14.55 -38.46 9.22
C ALA A 148 15.65 -37.51 9.74
N LEU A 149 16.82 -38.03 10.10
CA LEU A 149 17.96 -37.22 10.55
C LEU A 149 18.53 -36.35 9.41
N THR A 150 18.61 -36.88 8.20
CA THR A 150 19.03 -36.12 7.02
C THR A 150 18.05 -34.98 6.72
N TYR A 151 16.74 -35.25 6.73
CA TYR A 151 15.73 -34.21 6.52
C TYR A 151 15.73 -33.17 7.65
N PHE A 152 15.96 -33.59 8.90
CA PHE A 152 16.15 -32.68 10.01
C PHE A 152 17.38 -31.78 9.79
N GLY A 153 18.51 -32.34 9.38
CA GLY A 153 19.71 -31.57 9.02
C GLY A 153 19.45 -30.55 7.91
N ILE A 154 18.74 -30.94 6.84
CA ILE A 154 18.32 -30.03 5.76
C ILE A 154 17.40 -28.92 6.29
N SER A 155 16.48 -29.25 7.19
CA SER A 155 15.57 -28.28 7.82
C SER A 155 16.32 -27.29 8.72
N VAL A 156 17.35 -27.75 9.45
CA VAL A 156 18.23 -26.86 10.23
C VAL A 156 19.01 -25.93 9.31
N ILE A 157 19.60 -26.45 8.22
CA ILE A 157 20.26 -25.62 7.21
C ILE A 157 19.29 -24.59 6.64
N GLN A 158 18.06 -25.01 6.29
CA GLN A 158 17.02 -24.11 5.80
C GLN A 158 16.75 -22.95 6.77
N VAL A 159 16.58 -23.24 8.06
CA VAL A 159 16.33 -22.21 9.08
C VAL A 159 17.52 -21.26 9.21
N VAL A 160 18.74 -21.80 9.32
CA VAL A 160 19.97 -21.01 9.44
C VAL A 160 20.17 -20.11 8.22
N THR A 161 20.10 -20.68 7.01
CA THR A 161 20.22 -19.94 5.75
C THR A 161 19.11 -18.89 5.60
N ASN A 162 17.88 -19.20 6.01
CA ASN A 162 16.78 -18.25 6.00
C ASN A 162 17.03 -17.06 6.94
N ILE A 163 17.56 -17.31 8.14
CA ILE A 163 17.93 -16.26 9.10
C ILE A 163 19.00 -15.33 8.48
N PHE A 164 20.06 -15.88 7.89
CA PHE A 164 21.10 -15.09 7.23
C PHE A 164 20.55 -14.30 6.04
N ARG A 165 19.72 -14.93 5.20
CA ARG A 165 19.03 -14.28 4.07
C ARG A 165 18.22 -13.07 4.53
N VAL A 166 17.35 -13.25 5.53
CA VAL A 166 16.46 -12.18 6.03
C VAL A 166 17.27 -11.06 6.67
N ARG A 167 18.30 -11.38 7.47
CA ARG A 167 19.18 -10.37 8.07
C ARG A 167 19.94 -9.57 7.03
N MET A 168 20.50 -10.24 6.02
CA MET A 168 21.25 -9.59 4.95
C MET A 168 20.34 -8.69 4.12
N MET A 169 19.16 -9.17 3.73
CA MET A 169 18.21 -8.35 2.98
C MET A 169 17.67 -7.17 3.79
N SER A 170 17.43 -7.35 5.09
CA SER A 170 17.09 -6.23 5.97
C SER A 170 18.20 -5.18 6.02
N ARG A 171 19.48 -5.60 6.14
CA ARG A 171 20.62 -4.69 6.09
C ARG A 171 20.71 -3.96 4.75
N VAL A 172 20.63 -4.66 3.62
CA VAL A 172 20.63 -4.05 2.28
C VAL A 172 19.51 -3.01 2.17
N GLY A 173 18.28 -3.38 2.54
CA GLY A 173 17.12 -2.50 2.47
C GLY A 173 17.28 -1.23 3.32
N GLN A 174 17.90 -1.32 4.50
CA GLN A 174 18.17 -0.16 5.35
C GLN A 174 19.28 0.73 4.79
N HIS A 175 20.33 0.15 4.21
CA HIS A 175 21.40 0.95 3.59
C HIS A 175 20.90 1.68 2.34
N VAL A 176 20.13 1.00 1.48
CA VAL A 176 19.48 1.66 0.33
C VAL A 176 18.58 2.80 0.79
N LEU A 177 17.80 2.59 1.86
CA LEU A 177 16.97 3.64 2.44
C LEU A 177 17.80 4.83 2.93
N TYR A 178 18.93 4.56 3.58
CA TYR A 178 19.88 5.58 4.04
C TYR A 178 20.45 6.36 2.87
N ASP A 179 20.97 5.70 1.84
CA ASP A 179 21.58 6.34 0.67
C ASP A 179 20.59 7.24 -0.08
N VAL A 180 19.36 6.77 -0.27
CA VAL A 180 18.31 7.56 -0.92
C VAL A 180 17.95 8.79 -0.08
N ARG A 181 17.81 8.63 1.25
CA ARG A 181 17.54 9.78 2.13
C ARG A 181 18.68 10.79 2.13
N THR A 182 19.92 10.32 2.17
CA THR A 182 21.11 11.17 2.11
C THR A 182 21.19 11.90 0.78
N ALA A 183 20.96 11.21 -0.35
CA ALA A 183 20.93 11.84 -1.67
C ALA A 183 19.83 12.91 -1.78
N MET A 184 18.61 12.60 -1.32
CA MET A 184 17.51 13.57 -1.32
C MET A 184 17.80 14.75 -0.40
N PHE A 185 18.33 14.52 0.80
CA PHE A 185 18.66 15.57 1.76
C PHE A 185 19.76 16.50 1.23
N ASN A 186 20.80 15.95 0.62
CA ASN A 186 21.88 16.73 0.01
C ASN A 186 21.38 17.51 -1.21
N HIS A 187 20.49 16.93 -2.01
CA HIS A 187 19.90 17.61 -3.16
C HIS A 187 19.01 18.78 -2.74
N LEU A 188 18.17 18.58 -1.72
CA LEU A 188 17.31 19.62 -1.16
C LEU A 188 18.10 20.84 -0.68
N GLN A 189 19.27 20.65 -0.07
CA GLN A 189 20.13 21.75 0.37
C GLN A 189 20.69 22.61 -0.77
N LYS A 190 20.72 22.08 -2.00
CA LYS A 190 21.19 22.81 -3.19
C LYS A 190 20.07 23.56 -3.91
N LEU A 191 18.80 23.25 -3.62
CA LEU A 191 17.68 23.90 -4.30
C LEU A 191 17.49 25.34 -3.81
N SER A 192 17.12 26.22 -4.74
CA SER A 192 16.89 27.65 -4.48
C SER A 192 15.67 27.86 -3.57
N LEU A 193 15.59 29.03 -2.94
CA LEU A 193 14.38 29.45 -2.20
C LEU A 193 13.12 29.45 -3.10
N SER A 194 13.27 29.69 -4.42
CA SER A 194 12.16 29.63 -5.36
C SER A 194 11.48 28.25 -5.39
N PHE A 195 12.25 27.17 -5.28
CA PHE A 195 11.69 25.82 -5.14
C PHE A 195 10.79 25.70 -3.89
N TYR A 196 11.23 26.25 -2.75
CA TYR A 196 10.50 26.17 -1.48
C TYR A 196 9.28 27.08 -1.41
N ASN A 197 9.22 28.12 -2.24
CA ASN A 197 8.01 28.93 -2.41
C ASN A 197 6.96 28.20 -3.25
N ARG A 198 7.39 27.43 -4.28
CA ARG A 198 6.48 26.67 -5.16
C ARG A 198 5.97 25.37 -4.55
N TYR A 199 6.79 24.70 -3.73
CA TYR A 199 6.44 23.41 -3.13
C TYR A 199 6.28 23.53 -1.62
N SER A 200 5.15 23.06 -1.08
CA SER A 200 4.96 23.07 0.37
C SER A 200 6.02 22.21 1.07
N VAL A 201 6.74 22.81 2.02
CA VAL A 201 7.79 22.15 2.81
C VAL A 201 7.26 20.85 3.45
N GLY A 202 5.99 20.83 3.89
CA GLY A 202 5.34 19.63 4.41
C GLY A 202 5.21 18.49 3.40
N ARG A 203 4.97 18.79 2.12
CA ARG A 203 4.94 17.79 1.04
C ARG A 203 6.34 17.22 0.79
N VAL A 204 7.37 18.06 0.84
CA VAL A 204 8.78 17.64 0.70
C VAL A 204 9.18 16.71 1.85
N ILE A 205 8.89 17.08 3.10
CA ILE A 205 9.14 16.24 4.28
C ILE A 205 8.41 14.89 4.17
N THR A 206 7.15 14.92 3.76
CA THR A 206 6.34 13.70 3.58
C THR A 206 6.94 12.78 2.51
N ARG A 207 7.46 13.32 1.40
CA ARG A 207 8.16 12.55 0.35
C ARG A 207 9.42 11.88 0.90
N VAL A 208 10.29 12.63 1.59
CA VAL A 208 11.55 12.10 2.15
C VAL A 208 11.31 11.03 3.22
N ILE A 209 10.25 11.17 4.02
CA ILE A 209 9.95 10.23 5.12
C ILE A 209 9.17 9.01 4.63
N ASN A 210 8.03 9.24 3.96
CA ASN A 210 7.06 8.19 3.65
C ASN A 210 7.33 7.51 2.31
N ASP A 211 7.59 8.26 1.23
CA ASP A 211 7.79 7.67 -0.11
C ASP A 211 9.06 6.82 -0.14
N VAL A 212 10.14 7.29 0.50
CA VAL A 212 11.38 6.50 0.64
C VAL A 212 11.14 5.20 1.43
N GLY A 213 10.20 5.21 2.37
CA GLY A 213 9.77 4.01 3.10
C GLY A 213 9.16 2.93 2.20
N THR A 214 8.48 3.31 1.11
CA THR A 214 7.91 2.36 0.14
C THR A 214 8.99 1.67 -0.70
N LEU A 215 10.11 2.36 -0.96
CA LEU A 215 11.26 1.77 -1.65
C LEU A 215 11.87 0.60 -0.85
N ARG A 216 12.00 0.78 0.47
CA ARG A 216 12.45 -0.30 1.37
C ARG A 216 11.59 -1.55 1.22
N GLU A 217 10.28 -1.39 1.12
CA GLU A 217 9.35 -2.54 0.96
C GLU A 217 9.53 -3.25 -0.37
N PHE A 218 9.75 -2.51 -1.45
CA PHE A 218 10.00 -3.08 -2.76
C PHE A 218 11.30 -3.87 -2.86
N VAL A 219 12.38 -3.29 -2.33
CA VAL A 219 13.71 -3.90 -2.31
C VAL A 219 13.75 -5.13 -1.41
N THR A 220 13.16 -5.01 -0.20
CA THR A 220 13.31 -6.04 0.83
C THR A 220 12.31 -7.18 0.68
N TRP A 221 11.09 -6.89 0.24
CA TRP A 221 9.96 -7.83 0.36
C TRP A 221 9.22 -8.10 -0.96
N ALA A 222 8.96 -7.10 -1.78
CA ALA A 222 8.12 -7.30 -2.98
C ALA A 222 8.87 -8.11 -4.06
N THR A 223 10.04 -7.62 -4.50
CA THR A 223 10.78 -8.23 -5.61
C THR A 223 11.25 -9.65 -5.28
N LEU A 224 11.81 -9.80 -4.08
CA LEU A 224 12.40 -11.06 -3.65
C LEU A 224 11.37 -12.13 -3.36
N ALA A 225 10.20 -11.75 -2.86
CA ALA A 225 9.16 -12.74 -2.66
C ALA A 225 8.56 -13.19 -3.99
N ILE A 226 8.40 -12.31 -4.98
CA ILE A 226 8.02 -12.73 -6.34
C ILE A 226 9.03 -13.75 -6.87
N VAL A 227 10.33 -13.48 -6.76
CA VAL A 227 11.38 -14.42 -7.18
C VAL A 227 11.32 -15.72 -6.39
N ARG A 228 11.14 -15.66 -5.07
CA ARG A 228 10.99 -16.85 -4.20
C ARG A 228 9.80 -17.70 -4.63
N ASP A 229 8.65 -17.07 -4.86
CA ASP A 229 7.40 -17.74 -5.19
C ASP A 229 7.51 -18.39 -6.58
N LEU A 230 8.13 -17.72 -7.55
CA LEU A 230 8.45 -18.30 -8.86
C LEU A 230 9.42 -19.48 -8.76
N LEU A 231 10.50 -19.35 -7.98
CA LEU A 231 11.45 -20.45 -7.74
C LEU A 231 10.77 -21.65 -7.05
N ALA A 232 9.85 -21.39 -6.11
CA ALA A 232 9.10 -22.44 -5.44
C ALA A 232 8.17 -23.16 -6.41
N ILE A 233 7.41 -22.43 -7.24
CA ILE A 233 6.55 -23.01 -8.28
C ILE A 233 7.38 -23.88 -9.22
N VAL A 234 8.45 -23.32 -9.81
CA VAL A 234 9.31 -24.07 -10.75
C VAL A 234 9.92 -25.30 -10.08
N GLY A 235 10.40 -25.18 -8.84
CA GLY A 235 10.95 -26.29 -8.07
C GLY A 235 9.93 -27.39 -7.80
N ILE A 236 8.70 -27.03 -7.43
CA ILE A 236 7.60 -28.00 -7.19
C ILE A 236 7.22 -28.68 -8.50
N LEU A 237 7.01 -27.93 -9.59
CA LEU A 237 6.67 -28.50 -10.89
C LEU A 237 7.73 -29.50 -11.36
N PHE A 238 9.01 -29.13 -11.22
CA PHE A 238 10.14 -30.02 -11.53
C PHE A 238 10.13 -31.28 -10.65
N ALA A 239 9.94 -31.14 -9.34
CA ALA A 239 9.90 -32.28 -8.41
C ALA A 239 8.72 -33.23 -8.67
N MET A 240 7.55 -32.70 -9.06
CA MET A 240 6.41 -33.53 -9.43
C MET A 240 6.70 -34.29 -10.72
N LEU A 241 7.19 -33.59 -11.75
CA LEU A 241 7.50 -34.20 -13.06
C LEU A 241 8.56 -35.29 -12.94
N SER A 242 9.57 -35.11 -12.08
CA SER A 242 10.60 -36.12 -11.83
C SER A 242 10.10 -37.34 -11.07
N LEU A 243 9.07 -37.19 -10.22
CA LEU A 243 8.43 -38.30 -9.52
C LEU A 243 7.53 -39.13 -10.43
N ASN A 244 6.61 -38.47 -11.15
CA ASN A 244 5.72 -39.15 -12.08
C ASN A 244 5.11 -38.18 -13.10
N LEU A 245 5.41 -38.38 -14.38
CA LEU A 245 4.91 -37.53 -15.47
C LEU A 245 3.38 -37.56 -15.58
N ARG A 246 2.75 -38.73 -15.47
CA ARG A 246 1.29 -38.89 -15.67
C ARG A 246 0.48 -38.20 -14.58
N LEU A 247 0.84 -38.39 -13.31
CA LEU A 247 0.20 -37.73 -12.17
C LEU A 247 0.45 -36.20 -12.18
N SER A 248 1.62 -35.78 -12.65
CA SER A 248 1.94 -34.35 -12.80
C SER A 248 1.04 -33.68 -13.82
N LEU A 249 0.95 -34.24 -15.03
CA LEU A 249 0.08 -33.70 -16.07
C LEU A 249 -1.38 -33.66 -15.63
N LEU A 250 -1.84 -34.68 -14.90
CA LEU A 250 -3.17 -34.69 -14.30
C LEU A 250 -3.36 -33.53 -13.32
N THR A 251 -2.41 -33.31 -12.40
CA THR A 251 -2.44 -32.17 -11.47
C THR A 251 -2.46 -30.84 -12.25
N PHE A 252 -1.69 -30.76 -13.33
CA PHE A 252 -1.55 -29.53 -14.12
C PHE A 252 -2.83 -29.15 -14.85
N THR A 253 -3.78 -30.07 -15.07
CA THR A 253 -5.09 -29.75 -15.64
C THR A 253 -5.88 -28.72 -14.82
N VAL A 254 -5.62 -28.63 -13.51
CA VAL A 254 -6.27 -27.67 -12.61
C VAL A 254 -5.60 -26.28 -12.67
N LEU A 255 -4.34 -26.19 -13.11
CA LEU A 255 -3.59 -24.93 -13.15
C LEU A 255 -4.22 -23.86 -14.08
N PRO A 256 -4.67 -24.17 -15.31
CA PRO A 256 -5.36 -23.19 -16.16
C PRO A 256 -6.60 -22.58 -15.49
N LEU A 257 -7.41 -23.41 -14.83
CA LEU A 257 -8.61 -22.96 -14.09
C LEU A 257 -8.22 -22.00 -12.96
N MET A 258 -7.15 -22.30 -12.22
CA MET A 258 -6.62 -21.42 -11.19
C MET A 258 -6.09 -20.10 -11.75
N ILE A 259 -5.39 -20.11 -12.88
CA ILE A 259 -4.89 -18.89 -13.53
C ILE A 259 -6.07 -17.99 -13.91
N VAL A 260 -7.12 -18.56 -14.49
CA VAL A 260 -8.35 -17.83 -14.83
C VAL A 260 -9.02 -17.27 -13.57
N ALA A 261 -9.20 -18.08 -12.53
CA ALA A 261 -9.77 -17.64 -11.25
C ALA A 261 -8.96 -16.48 -10.64
N THR A 262 -7.63 -16.57 -10.68
CA THR A 262 -6.72 -15.53 -10.20
C THR A 262 -6.86 -14.25 -11.02
N PHE A 263 -6.96 -14.34 -12.34
CA PHE A 263 -7.15 -13.18 -13.21
C PHE A 263 -8.49 -12.46 -12.95
N LEU A 264 -9.58 -13.23 -12.85
CA LEU A 264 -10.91 -12.72 -12.53
C LEU A 264 -10.94 -12.05 -11.16
N PHE A 265 -10.37 -12.72 -10.14
CA PHE A 265 -10.22 -12.16 -8.80
C PHE A 265 -9.44 -10.85 -8.83
N ARG A 266 -8.27 -10.82 -9.48
CA ARG A 266 -7.42 -9.62 -9.54
C ARG A 266 -8.13 -8.46 -10.23
N ARG A 267 -8.93 -8.71 -11.26
CA ARG A 267 -9.75 -7.67 -11.93
C ARG A 267 -10.83 -7.13 -10.98
N ALA A 268 -11.56 -8.01 -10.29
CA ALA A 268 -12.60 -7.61 -9.35
C ALA A 268 -12.03 -6.89 -8.12
N ALA A 269 -10.97 -7.42 -7.52
CA ALA A 269 -10.28 -6.88 -6.37
C ALA A 269 -9.81 -5.44 -6.64
N ARG A 270 -9.06 -5.20 -7.74
CA ARG A 270 -8.62 -3.84 -8.10
C ARG A 270 -9.76 -2.84 -8.16
N ARG A 271 -10.87 -3.20 -8.82
CA ARG A 271 -12.05 -2.33 -8.92
C ARG A 271 -12.67 -2.01 -7.56
N ASN A 272 -12.78 -2.99 -6.67
CA ASN A 272 -13.41 -2.80 -5.36
C ASN A 272 -12.50 -2.09 -4.36
N TYR A 273 -11.21 -2.44 -4.30
CA TYR A 273 -10.25 -1.73 -3.45
C TYR A 273 -10.07 -0.27 -3.86
N ARG A 274 -10.19 0.06 -5.16
CA ARG A 274 -10.22 1.46 -5.61
C ARG A 274 -11.41 2.24 -5.04
N LYS A 275 -12.60 1.63 -5.06
CA LYS A 275 -13.80 2.24 -4.46
C LYS A 275 -13.64 2.43 -2.94
N VAL A 276 -12.98 1.50 -2.25
CA VAL A 276 -12.66 1.61 -0.83
C VAL A 276 -11.72 2.79 -0.58
N ARG A 277 -10.65 2.94 -1.36
CA ARG A 277 -9.72 4.07 -1.22
C ARG A 277 -10.41 5.42 -1.42
N ALA A 278 -11.23 5.55 -2.47
CA ALA A 278 -12.04 6.75 -2.69
C ALA A 278 -12.99 7.03 -1.52
N ALA A 279 -13.62 6.00 -0.95
CA ALA A 279 -14.48 6.14 0.22
C ALA A 279 -13.72 6.59 1.48
N VAL A 280 -12.53 6.05 1.72
CA VAL A 280 -11.64 6.48 2.82
C VAL A 280 -11.22 7.92 2.65
N SER A 281 -10.81 8.32 1.44
CA SER A 281 -10.44 9.70 1.11
C SER A 281 -11.59 10.65 1.41
N TRP A 282 -12.80 10.34 0.93
CA TRP A 282 -14.00 11.15 1.19
C TRP A 282 -14.34 11.23 2.69
N THR A 283 -14.24 10.12 3.41
CA THR A 283 -14.44 10.08 4.87
C THR A 283 -13.47 11.02 5.58
N ASN A 284 -12.19 10.99 5.20
CA ASN A 284 -11.17 11.86 5.76
C ASN A 284 -11.40 13.33 5.41
N SER A 285 -11.82 13.64 4.18
CA SER A 285 -12.14 15.01 3.75
C SER A 285 -13.28 15.60 4.58
N VAL A 286 -14.39 14.87 4.72
CA VAL A 286 -15.55 15.33 5.51
C VAL A 286 -15.19 15.50 6.98
N LEU A 287 -14.38 14.59 7.53
CA LEU A 287 -13.89 14.72 8.90
C LEU A 287 -13.00 15.96 9.06
N ALA A 288 -12.06 16.20 8.14
CA ALA A 288 -11.19 17.35 8.16
C ALA A 288 -11.98 18.67 8.07
N GLU A 289 -12.98 18.75 7.19
CA GLU A 289 -13.84 19.93 7.08
C GLU A 289 -14.61 20.21 8.37
N ASN A 290 -15.21 19.18 8.99
CA ASN A 290 -15.97 19.34 10.23
C ASN A 290 -15.08 19.70 11.43
N VAL A 291 -13.85 19.17 11.49
CA VAL A 291 -12.90 19.47 12.58
C VAL A 291 -12.32 20.87 12.42
N ASN A 292 -11.86 21.25 11.22
CA ASN A 292 -11.32 22.59 10.98
C ASN A 292 -12.42 23.65 11.09
N GLY A 293 -13.62 23.34 10.60
CA GLY A 293 -14.81 24.18 10.65
C GLY A 293 -15.62 24.08 11.94
N VAL A 294 -15.10 23.48 13.02
CA VAL A 294 -15.90 23.16 14.23
C VAL A 294 -16.61 24.38 14.82
N ARG A 295 -15.97 25.56 14.77
CA ARG A 295 -16.58 26.83 15.25
C ARG A 295 -17.80 27.22 14.41
N VAL A 296 -17.75 27.04 13.09
CA VAL A 296 -18.86 27.31 12.17
C VAL A 296 -20.00 26.32 12.42
N VAL A 297 -19.68 25.03 12.53
CA VAL A 297 -20.66 23.99 12.83
C VAL A 297 -21.37 24.27 14.16
N GLN A 298 -20.63 24.68 15.19
CA GLN A 298 -21.19 25.04 16.50
C GLN A 298 -21.99 26.34 16.46
N ALA A 299 -21.52 27.38 15.76
CA ALA A 299 -22.23 28.66 15.64
C ALA A 299 -23.61 28.50 14.98
N PHE A 300 -23.73 27.59 14.00
CA PHE A 300 -25.00 27.25 13.37
C PHE A 300 -25.76 26.10 14.04
N SER A 301 -25.29 25.58 15.19
CA SER A 301 -25.89 24.44 15.89
C SER A 301 -26.14 23.19 15.01
N ARG A 302 -25.25 22.92 14.05
CA ARG A 302 -25.41 21.85 13.04
C ARG A 302 -24.76 20.50 13.41
N GLN A 303 -24.32 20.32 14.65
CA GLN A 303 -23.56 19.13 15.05
C GLN A 303 -24.33 17.82 14.78
N ALA A 304 -25.60 17.76 15.20
CA ALA A 304 -26.44 16.58 15.02
C ALA A 304 -26.73 16.29 13.54
N GLN A 305 -27.05 17.34 12.76
CA GLN A 305 -27.31 17.21 11.33
C GLN A 305 -26.07 16.74 10.56
N ASN A 306 -24.90 17.30 10.85
CA ASN A 306 -23.66 16.91 10.20
C ASN A 306 -23.26 15.47 10.58
N TYR A 307 -23.50 15.06 11.83
CA TYR A 307 -23.28 13.69 12.27
C TYR A 307 -24.18 12.70 11.54
N GLU A 308 -25.49 12.97 11.44
CA GLU A 308 -26.40 12.09 10.70
C GLU A 308 -26.05 12.06 9.20
N ASN A 309 -25.70 13.19 8.59
CA ASN A 309 -25.22 13.21 7.21
C ASN A 309 -23.95 12.36 7.03
N PHE A 310 -22.98 12.48 7.94
CA PHE A 310 -21.77 11.67 7.89
C PHE A 310 -22.09 10.17 8.06
N LYS A 311 -22.92 9.83 9.04
CA LYS A 311 -23.29 8.45 9.35
C LYS A 311 -24.06 7.78 8.21
N GLU A 312 -25.11 8.43 7.72
CA GLU A 312 -26.03 7.85 6.73
C GLU A 312 -25.45 7.80 5.31
N TYR A 313 -24.56 8.72 4.96
CA TYR A 313 -24.04 8.80 3.60
C TYR A 313 -22.55 8.43 3.51
N VAL A 314 -21.69 9.14 4.23
CA VAL A 314 -20.23 9.02 4.07
C VAL A 314 -19.74 7.69 4.66
N ASN A 315 -20.06 7.45 5.93
CA ASN A 315 -19.64 6.25 6.65
C ASN A 315 -20.37 5.00 6.13
N ARG A 316 -21.66 5.11 5.79
CA ARG A 316 -22.40 4.03 5.14
C ARG A 316 -21.80 3.64 3.80
N TYR A 317 -21.44 4.61 2.96
CA TYR A 317 -20.78 4.34 1.69
C TYR A 317 -19.43 3.64 1.89
N PHE A 318 -18.62 4.11 2.85
CA PHE A 318 -17.37 3.43 3.21
C PHE A 318 -17.60 1.99 3.67
N LEU A 319 -18.60 1.75 4.51
CA LEU A 319 -18.98 0.40 4.93
C LEU A 319 -19.41 -0.47 3.73
N GLU A 320 -20.31 0.00 2.87
CA GLU A 320 -20.78 -0.74 1.69
C GLU A 320 -19.62 -1.16 0.78
N ARG A 321 -18.71 -0.22 0.46
CA ARG A 321 -17.57 -0.53 -0.42
C ARG A 321 -16.55 -1.44 0.26
N SER A 322 -16.37 -1.31 1.56
CA SER A 322 -15.51 -2.21 2.33
C SER A 322 -16.09 -3.63 2.36
N LEU A 323 -17.41 -3.78 2.50
CA LEU A 323 -18.09 -5.06 2.43
C LEU A 323 -18.00 -5.69 1.04
N ASP A 324 -18.14 -4.91 -0.04
CA ASP A 324 -17.97 -5.41 -1.41
C ASP A 324 -16.54 -5.93 -1.66
N ALA A 325 -15.53 -5.20 -1.18
CA ALA A 325 -14.13 -5.63 -1.25
C ALA A 325 -13.89 -6.88 -0.39
N ALA A 326 -14.43 -6.93 0.82
CA ALA A 326 -14.33 -8.08 1.71
C ALA A 326 -14.98 -9.33 1.12
N LYS A 327 -16.18 -9.21 0.52
CA LYS A 327 -16.84 -10.31 -0.22
C LYS A 327 -16.00 -10.82 -1.37
N THR A 328 -15.34 -9.92 -2.10
CA THR A 328 -14.44 -10.31 -3.20
C THR A 328 -13.24 -11.09 -2.67
N ALA A 329 -12.61 -10.60 -1.59
CA ALA A 329 -11.48 -11.25 -0.94
C ALA A 329 -11.85 -12.61 -0.32
N SER A 330 -13.03 -12.74 0.28
CA SER A 330 -13.47 -13.95 0.96
C SER A 330 -13.75 -15.12 0.01
N VAL A 331 -14.03 -14.84 -1.27
CA VAL A 331 -14.33 -15.88 -2.27
C VAL A 331 -13.06 -16.48 -2.88
N PHE A 332 -11.94 -15.76 -2.89
CA PHE A 332 -10.71 -16.23 -3.54
C PHE A 332 -10.10 -17.47 -2.88
N THR A 333 -9.89 -17.44 -1.55
CA THR A 333 -9.27 -18.56 -0.83
C THR A 333 -10.09 -19.85 -1.00
N PRO A 334 -11.43 -19.86 -0.78
CA PRO A 334 -12.25 -21.06 -1.00
C PRO A 334 -12.20 -21.60 -2.42
N ILE A 335 -12.15 -20.74 -3.46
CA ILE A 335 -12.00 -21.22 -4.84
C ILE A 335 -10.67 -21.96 -5.01
N VAL A 336 -9.58 -21.41 -4.46
CA VAL A 336 -8.27 -22.06 -4.55
C VAL A 336 -8.24 -23.37 -3.73
N ASP A 337 -8.87 -23.40 -2.56
CA ASP A 337 -8.99 -24.62 -1.75
C ASP A 337 -9.80 -25.71 -2.46
N VAL A 338 -10.92 -25.36 -3.12
CA VAL A 338 -11.72 -26.30 -3.90
C VAL A 338 -10.94 -26.83 -5.10
N LEU A 339 -10.22 -25.97 -5.83
CA LEU A 339 -9.35 -26.41 -6.92
C LEU A 339 -8.24 -27.34 -6.42
N GLY A 340 -7.61 -27.02 -5.29
CA GLY A 340 -6.63 -27.90 -4.64
C GLY A 340 -7.22 -29.24 -4.21
N ALA A 341 -8.43 -29.23 -3.63
CA ALA A 341 -9.15 -30.44 -3.25
C ALA A 341 -9.52 -31.30 -4.47
N ILE A 342 -9.94 -30.68 -5.58
CA ILE A 342 -10.20 -31.38 -6.85
C ILE A 342 -8.91 -32.01 -7.39
N ALA A 343 -7.79 -31.27 -7.38
CA ALA A 343 -6.49 -31.80 -7.81
C ALA A 343 -6.07 -33.00 -6.95
N THR A 344 -6.19 -32.87 -5.63
CA THR A 344 -5.93 -33.97 -4.68
C THR A 344 -6.85 -35.14 -4.93
N ALA A 345 -8.16 -34.93 -5.10
CA ALA A 345 -9.12 -36.00 -5.37
C ALA A 345 -8.83 -36.75 -6.68
N LEU A 346 -8.49 -36.02 -7.74
CA LEU A 346 -8.09 -36.61 -9.03
C LEU A 346 -6.84 -37.48 -8.86
N VAL A 347 -5.82 -36.98 -8.17
CA VAL A 347 -4.58 -37.71 -7.91
C VAL A 347 -4.80 -38.91 -6.99
N VAL A 348 -5.62 -38.78 -5.95
CA VAL A 348 -5.94 -39.90 -5.04
C VAL A 348 -6.75 -40.97 -5.77
N TYR A 349 -7.71 -40.59 -6.61
CA TYR A 349 -8.52 -41.54 -7.37
C TYR A 349 -7.66 -42.29 -8.42
N ILE A 350 -7.00 -41.55 -9.32
CA ILE A 350 -6.21 -42.16 -10.40
C ILE A 350 -4.93 -42.79 -9.85
N GLY A 351 -4.21 -42.08 -8.98
CA GLY A 351 -3.02 -42.59 -8.32
C GLY A 351 -3.31 -43.76 -7.39
N GLY A 352 -4.44 -43.76 -6.68
CA GLY A 352 -4.86 -44.90 -5.85
C GLY A 352 -5.03 -46.18 -6.68
N THR A 353 -5.69 -46.11 -7.84
CA THR A 353 -5.77 -47.27 -8.75
C THR A 353 -4.39 -47.68 -9.29
N ALA A 354 -3.49 -46.72 -9.52
CA ALA A 354 -2.14 -46.97 -10.00
C ALA A 354 -1.23 -47.60 -8.93
N VAL A 355 -1.45 -47.30 -7.64
CA VAL A 355 -0.79 -47.98 -6.50
C VAL A 355 -1.24 -49.44 -6.42
N LEU A 356 -2.55 -49.69 -6.54
CA LEU A 356 -3.10 -51.05 -6.52
C LEU A 356 -2.63 -51.90 -7.69
N GLY A 357 -2.35 -51.29 -8.84
CA GLY A 357 -1.71 -51.93 -9.99
C GLY A 357 -0.18 -51.96 -9.94
N GLU A 358 0.45 -51.65 -8.80
CA GLU A 358 1.91 -51.64 -8.55
C GLU A 358 2.74 -50.73 -9.48
N SER A 359 2.10 -49.82 -10.20
CA SER A 359 2.79 -48.91 -11.13
C SER A 359 3.44 -47.69 -10.44
N ILE A 360 2.99 -47.38 -9.22
CA ILE A 360 3.54 -46.31 -8.36
C ILE A 360 3.52 -46.75 -6.89
N THR A 361 4.41 -46.18 -6.07
CA THR A 361 4.44 -46.47 -4.63
C THR A 361 3.47 -45.59 -3.84
N ALA A 362 3.11 -46.05 -2.63
CA ALA A 362 2.28 -45.26 -1.71
C ALA A 362 2.96 -43.94 -1.31
N GLY A 363 4.28 -43.93 -1.15
CA GLY A 363 5.04 -42.71 -0.86
C GLY A 363 4.95 -41.69 -1.99
N VAL A 364 4.96 -42.12 -3.27
CA VAL A 364 4.75 -41.21 -4.41
C VAL A 364 3.39 -40.53 -4.30
N LEU A 365 2.32 -41.31 -4.06
CA LEU A 365 0.98 -40.74 -3.94
C LEU A 365 0.89 -39.69 -2.83
N ILE A 366 1.45 -39.98 -1.65
CA ILE A 366 1.44 -39.05 -0.51
C ILE A 366 2.28 -37.80 -0.81
N ALA A 367 3.44 -37.94 -1.43
CA ALA A 367 4.25 -36.79 -1.84
C ALA A 367 3.51 -35.90 -2.83
N PHE A 368 2.76 -36.47 -3.78
CA PHE A 368 1.94 -35.68 -4.70
C PHE A 368 0.89 -34.85 -3.96
N VAL A 369 0.16 -35.43 -3.00
CA VAL A 369 -0.83 -34.67 -2.19
C VAL A 369 -0.16 -33.49 -1.46
N LEU A 370 1.02 -33.71 -0.88
CA LEU A 370 1.78 -32.66 -0.20
C LEU A 370 2.33 -31.60 -1.18
N TYR A 371 2.73 -31.99 -2.39
CA TYR A 371 3.20 -31.06 -3.42
C TYR A 371 2.05 -30.20 -3.97
N ILE A 372 0.86 -30.78 -4.14
CA ILE A 372 -0.35 -30.06 -4.54
C ILE A 372 -0.59 -28.91 -3.58
N ASP A 373 -0.71 -29.17 -2.28
CA ASP A 373 -0.94 -28.14 -1.26
C ASP A 373 0.09 -27.00 -1.33
N ARG A 374 1.37 -27.36 -1.45
CA ARG A 374 2.49 -26.41 -1.54
C ARG A 374 2.53 -25.62 -2.84
N LEU A 375 1.98 -26.15 -3.95
CA LEU A 375 1.97 -25.47 -5.24
C LEU A 375 1.02 -24.27 -5.23
N PHE A 376 -0.08 -24.34 -4.47
CA PHE A 376 -1.10 -23.30 -4.42
C PHE A 376 -0.68 -22.06 -3.61
N ASP A 377 0.13 -22.23 -2.56
CA ASP A 377 0.54 -21.14 -1.68
C ASP A 377 1.32 -20.00 -2.38
N PRO A 378 2.40 -20.28 -3.15
CA PRO A 378 3.11 -19.24 -3.89
C PRO A 378 2.22 -18.49 -4.88
N ILE A 379 1.22 -19.16 -5.46
CA ILE A 379 0.29 -18.57 -6.43
C ILE A 379 -0.66 -17.60 -5.72
N ARG A 380 -1.14 -17.96 -4.53
CA ARG A 380 -1.93 -17.05 -3.66
C ARG A 380 -1.12 -15.83 -3.26
N ASP A 381 0.13 -16.03 -2.87
CA ASP A 381 1.02 -14.95 -2.45
C ASP A 381 1.32 -13.98 -3.61
N LEU A 382 1.61 -14.50 -4.80
CA LEU A 382 1.87 -13.68 -5.98
C LEU A 382 0.68 -12.79 -6.35
N SER A 383 -0.55 -13.29 -6.19
CA SER A 383 -1.80 -12.53 -6.40
C SER A 383 -1.91 -11.29 -5.49
N ARG A 384 -1.44 -11.40 -4.24
CA ARG A 384 -1.53 -10.31 -3.24
C ARG A 384 -0.46 -9.22 -3.40
N ARG A 385 0.68 -9.53 -4.02
CA ARG A 385 1.86 -8.63 -4.09
C ARG A 385 1.79 -7.56 -5.17
N PHE A 386 0.78 -7.57 -6.04
CA PHE A 386 0.66 -6.63 -7.16
C PHE A 386 0.37 -5.18 -6.72
N ASP A 387 -0.34 -4.98 -5.61
CA ASP A 387 -0.67 -3.64 -5.12
C ASP A 387 0.57 -2.94 -4.54
N THR A 388 1.42 -3.68 -3.82
CA THR A 388 2.70 -3.17 -3.30
C THR A 388 3.65 -2.73 -4.42
N LEU A 389 3.62 -3.43 -5.56
CA LEU A 389 4.42 -3.07 -6.72
C LEU A 389 4.01 -1.69 -7.26
N GLN A 390 2.71 -1.44 -7.44
CA GLN A 390 2.20 -0.15 -7.93
C GLN A 390 2.49 0.99 -6.96
N SER A 391 2.24 0.80 -5.66
CA SER A 391 2.50 1.85 -4.66
C SER A 391 3.97 2.25 -4.62
N THR A 392 4.87 1.29 -4.84
CA THR A 392 6.30 1.56 -4.95
C THR A 392 6.62 2.35 -6.20
N MET A 393 6.06 2.01 -7.36
CA MET A 393 6.34 2.73 -8.60
C MET A 393 5.94 4.19 -8.49
N ALA A 394 4.75 4.48 -7.93
CA ALA A 394 4.32 5.85 -7.69
C ALA A 394 5.22 6.60 -6.67
N GLY A 395 5.66 5.94 -5.60
CA GLY A 395 6.63 6.51 -4.65
C GLY A 395 8.00 6.77 -5.29
N GLY A 396 8.46 5.85 -6.13
CA GLY A 396 9.70 5.93 -6.87
C GLY A 396 9.71 7.06 -7.90
N GLU A 397 8.61 7.26 -8.64
CA GLU A 397 8.44 8.37 -9.57
C GLU A 397 8.67 9.70 -8.85
N ARG A 398 8.01 9.91 -7.71
CA ARG A 398 8.16 11.13 -6.89
C ARG A 398 9.57 11.32 -6.32
N ILE A 399 10.25 10.25 -5.93
CA ILE A 399 11.65 10.31 -5.46
C ILE A 399 12.57 10.75 -6.59
N LEU A 400 12.42 10.14 -7.77
CA LEU A 400 13.25 10.46 -8.93
C LEU A 400 12.95 11.85 -9.47
N GLU A 401 11.68 12.28 -9.49
CA GLU A 401 11.31 13.66 -9.82
C GLU A 401 12.02 14.67 -8.92
N LEU A 402 12.06 14.43 -7.60
CA LEU A 402 12.75 15.32 -6.67
C LEU A 402 14.26 15.35 -6.95
N LEU A 403 14.89 14.17 -7.09
CA LEU A 403 16.33 14.06 -7.32
C LEU A 403 16.77 14.62 -8.67
N ASN A 404 15.88 14.62 -9.67
CA ASN A 404 16.13 15.17 -10.99
C ASN A 404 15.66 16.63 -11.13
N THR A 405 15.13 17.26 -10.07
CA THR A 405 14.77 18.68 -10.12
C THR A 405 16.05 19.50 -10.27
N PRO A 406 16.15 20.36 -11.30
CA PRO A 406 17.39 21.11 -11.57
C PRO A 406 17.68 22.12 -10.46
N VAL A 407 18.96 22.34 -10.19
CA VAL A 407 19.42 23.43 -9.33
C VAL A 407 19.42 24.71 -10.16
N GLU A 408 18.51 25.64 -9.86
CA GLU A 408 18.31 26.86 -10.68
C GLU A 408 19.41 27.90 -10.51
N VAL A 409 19.99 27.99 -9.30
CA VAL A 409 21.05 28.96 -8.98
C VAL A 409 22.37 28.20 -8.95
N GLN A 410 23.19 28.42 -9.96
CA GLN A 410 24.52 27.82 -10.10
C GLN A 410 25.52 28.95 -10.40
N ASP A 411 26.75 28.78 -9.92
CA ASP A 411 27.84 29.65 -10.31
C ASP A 411 28.10 29.49 -11.82
N ALA A 412 28.52 30.58 -12.48
CA ALA A 412 28.97 30.51 -13.86
C ALA A 412 30.26 29.68 -13.96
N ASP A 413 30.51 29.04 -15.11
CA ASP A 413 31.70 28.20 -15.32
C ASP A 413 33.02 28.95 -15.06
N GLU A 414 33.04 30.27 -15.25
CA GLU A 414 34.20 31.15 -15.02
C GLU A 414 34.09 31.98 -13.72
N ALA A 415 33.20 31.60 -12.80
CA ALA A 415 33.08 32.26 -11.52
C ALA A 415 34.43 32.22 -10.77
N ARG A 416 34.89 33.39 -10.33
CA ARG A 416 36.14 33.52 -9.58
C ARG A 416 35.85 33.43 -8.09
N GLU A 417 36.78 32.86 -7.34
CA GLU A 417 36.70 32.91 -5.88
C GLU A 417 36.66 34.36 -5.41
N MET A 418 35.70 34.66 -4.54
CA MET A 418 35.52 36.00 -3.99
C MET A 418 36.67 36.32 -3.02
N GLY A 419 37.38 37.41 -3.29
CA GLY A 419 38.42 37.92 -2.40
C GLY A 419 37.86 38.60 -1.14
N ALA A 420 38.68 39.41 -0.47
CA ALA A 420 38.23 40.15 0.71
C ALA A 420 37.09 41.13 0.36
N ILE A 421 35.95 40.99 1.04
CA ILE A 421 34.75 41.79 0.81
C ILE A 421 34.89 43.12 1.57
N LEU A 422 34.84 44.24 0.83
CA LEU A 422 34.91 45.60 1.40
C LEU A 422 33.54 46.13 1.87
N GLY A 423 32.45 45.44 1.53
CA GLY A 423 31.09 45.78 1.97
C GLY A 423 30.34 46.79 1.08
N ASP A 424 30.91 47.16 -0.06
CA ASP A 424 30.22 47.98 -1.06
C ASP A 424 29.13 47.16 -1.77
N VAL A 425 27.89 47.66 -1.77
CA VAL A 425 26.71 47.01 -2.35
C VAL A 425 25.99 48.02 -3.20
N ARG A 426 25.91 47.76 -4.50
CA ARG A 426 25.23 48.60 -5.49
C ARG A 426 24.16 47.80 -6.23
N PHE A 427 22.98 48.40 -6.38
CA PHE A 427 21.95 47.91 -7.29
C PHE A 427 22.02 48.76 -8.56
N GLU A 428 22.06 48.11 -9.72
CA GLU A 428 22.07 48.79 -11.02
C GLU A 428 20.89 48.29 -11.87
N ASN A 429 19.88 49.15 -12.05
CA ASN A 429 18.66 48.90 -12.82
C ASN A 429 17.99 47.54 -12.50
N VAL A 430 17.90 47.19 -11.22
CA VAL A 430 17.43 45.88 -10.78
C VAL A 430 15.91 45.81 -10.85
N SER A 431 15.41 44.83 -11.59
CA SER A 431 13.98 44.49 -11.64
C SER A 431 13.79 43.04 -11.21
N PHE A 432 12.73 42.76 -10.45
CA PHE A 432 12.47 41.42 -9.89
C PHE A 432 10.97 41.15 -9.81
N HIS A 433 10.59 39.93 -10.16
CA HIS A 433 9.26 39.37 -9.87
C HIS A 433 9.42 37.93 -9.36
N TYR A 434 8.43 37.44 -8.63
CA TYR A 434 8.39 36.04 -8.23
C TYR A 434 7.98 35.14 -9.41
N SER A 435 8.41 33.88 -9.43
CA SER A 435 8.14 32.99 -10.57
C SER A 435 6.66 32.63 -10.75
N ASP A 436 5.84 32.84 -9.73
CA ASP A 436 4.40 32.57 -9.68
C ASP A 436 3.52 33.80 -9.94
N ASP A 437 4.11 35.00 -10.01
CA ASP A 437 3.40 36.25 -10.31
C ASP A 437 4.23 37.10 -11.31
N PRO A 438 3.69 37.39 -12.51
CA PRO A 438 4.39 38.22 -13.49
C PRO A 438 4.51 39.71 -13.07
N ALA A 439 3.82 40.15 -12.01
CA ALA A 439 3.93 41.52 -11.53
C ALA A 439 5.32 41.80 -10.93
N LEU A 440 5.96 42.89 -11.39
CA LEU A 440 7.23 43.35 -10.85
C LEU A 440 7.06 43.84 -9.41
N VAL A 441 7.87 43.28 -8.51
CA VAL A 441 8.00 43.71 -7.10
C VAL A 441 9.05 44.82 -6.99
N LEU A 442 10.11 44.73 -7.81
CA LEU A 442 11.10 45.77 -8.01
C LEU A 442 11.12 46.13 -9.50
N ASP A 443 11.17 47.41 -9.81
CA ASP A 443 11.18 47.95 -11.16
C ASP A 443 12.24 49.04 -11.27
N GLY A 444 13.32 48.75 -12.02
CA GLY A 444 14.41 49.68 -12.31
C GLY A 444 15.10 50.31 -11.10
N ILE A 445 15.38 49.52 -10.05
CA ILE A 445 15.99 50.05 -8.80
C ILE A 445 17.50 50.24 -8.96
N ASP A 446 17.96 51.47 -8.73
CA ASP A 446 19.36 51.85 -8.53
C ASP A 446 19.58 52.29 -7.07
N LEU A 447 20.54 51.68 -6.37
CA LEU A 447 20.88 51.97 -4.97
C LEU A 447 22.37 51.92 -4.71
#